data_AF-A0A3M4AHT4-F1
#
_entry.id   AF-A0A3M4AHT4-F1
#
_cell.length_a   1.000
_cell.length_b   1.000
_cell.length_c   1.000
_cell.angle_alpha   90.00
_cell.angle_beta   90.00
_cell.angle_gamma   90.00
#
_symmetry.space_group_name_H-M   'P 1'
#
loop_
_entity.id
_entity.type
_entity.pdbx_description
1 polymer ?
#
loop_
_entity_poly.entity_id
_entity_poly.type
_entity_poly.pdbx_seq_one_letter_code
_entity_poly.pdbx_strand_id
1 'polypeptide(L)' 'RGSPQRTIHGPVRLAWRPARLPPDQRQDSAVTKVALCVVSATAIKKRFIYAQ' A
#
# COMPACT_ATOMS: atom_id res chain seq x y z
N ARG A 1 32.62 37.53 -1.19
CA ARG A 1 31.49 37.25 -0.27
C ARG A 1 31.02 35.82 -0.52
N GLY A 2 31.83 34.84 -0.11
CA GLY A 2 31.54 33.41 -0.32
C GLY A 2 30.58 32.89 0.75
N SER A 3 29.71 31.97 0.36
CA SER A 3 28.78 31.27 1.25
C SER A 3 29.55 30.62 2.41
N PRO A 4 29.16 30.82 3.69
CA PRO A 4 29.75 30.10 4.80
C PRO A 4 29.55 28.62 4.54
N GLN A 5 30.65 27.86 4.45
CA GLN A 5 30.61 26.41 4.31
C GLN A 5 29.57 25.84 5.27
N ARG A 6 28.56 25.18 4.70
CA ARG A 6 27.54 24.44 5.45
C ARG A 6 28.21 23.18 5.99
N THR A 7 29.06 23.34 6.98
CA THR A 7 29.74 22.23 7.64
C THR A 7 28.70 21.50 8.49
N ILE A 8 28.34 20.30 8.06
CA ILE A 8 27.50 19.39 8.83
C ILE A 8 28.35 18.87 9.99
N HIS A 9 28.42 19.63 11.08
CA HIS A 9 29.04 19.19 12.33
C HIS A 9 28.02 18.41 13.14
N GLY A 10 27.92 17.12 12.83
CA GLY A 10 27.20 16.15 13.66
C GLY A 10 26.98 14.86 12.87
N PRO A 11 27.09 13.68 13.52
CA PRO A 11 26.68 12.44 12.86
C PRO A 11 25.21 12.57 12.45
N VAL A 12 24.95 12.58 11.15
CA VAL A 12 23.58 12.54 10.62
C VAL A 12 22.96 11.22 11.07
N ARG A 13 22.18 11.27 12.16
CA ARG A 13 21.33 10.15 12.57
C ARG A 13 20.15 10.11 11.59
N LEU A 14 20.36 9.45 10.45
CA LEU A 14 19.28 8.94 9.61
C LEU A 14 18.47 8.00 10.49
N ALA A 15 17.42 8.52 11.13
CA ALA A 15 16.47 7.71 11.86
C ALA A 15 15.91 6.68 10.87
N TRP A 16 16.32 5.43 11.04
CA TRP A 16 15.77 4.32 10.28
C TRP A 16 14.26 4.36 10.46
N ARG A 17 13.54 4.71 9.39
CA ARG A 17 12.10 4.49 9.32
C ARG A 17 11.98 3.03 8.90
N PRO A 18 11.38 2.14 9.72
CA PRO A 18 10.97 0.83 9.22
C PRO A 18 10.18 1.10 7.93
N ALA A 19 10.55 0.46 6.84
CA ALA A 19 9.78 0.53 5.60
C ALA A 19 8.32 0.24 5.98
N ARG A 20 7.45 1.26 5.90
CA ARG A 20 6.05 1.14 6.29
C ARG A 20 5.37 0.26 5.25
N LEU A 21 5.48 -1.05 5.45
CA LEU A 21 5.02 -2.10 4.55
C LEU A 21 5.67 -2.01 3.15
N PRO A 22 5.83 -3.14 2.43
CA PRO A 22 6.06 -3.10 0.99
C PRO A 22 5.01 -2.18 0.34
N PRO A 23 5.35 -1.34 -0.65
CA PRO A 23 4.37 -0.49 -1.34
C PRO A 23 3.20 -1.31 -1.94
N ASP A 24 3.41 -2.59 -2.23
CA ASP A 24 2.39 -3.55 -2.65
C ASP A 24 1.42 -4.01 -1.54
N GLN A 25 1.74 -3.75 -0.27
CA GLN A 25 0.96 -4.20 0.88
C GLN A 25 0.11 -3.07 1.50
N ARG A 26 0.18 -1.84 0.96
CA ARG A 26 -0.74 -0.76 1.32
C ARG A 26 -2.12 -1.03 0.72
N GLN A 27 -2.99 -1.72 1.48
CA GLN A 27 -4.48 -1.73 1.50
C GLN A 27 -5.30 -1.67 0.20
N ASP A 28 -4.70 -1.55 -0.98
CA ASP A 28 -5.31 -1.35 -2.29
C ASP A 28 -4.53 -2.18 -3.32
N SER A 29 -4.21 -3.42 -2.94
CA SER A 29 -3.71 -4.38 -3.91
C SER A 29 -4.82 -4.67 -4.91
N ALA A 30 -4.47 -4.71 -6.19
CA ALA A 30 -5.36 -5.19 -7.26
C ALA A 30 -6.00 -6.54 -6.88
N VAL A 31 -5.28 -7.37 -6.12
CA VAL A 31 -5.74 -8.66 -5.60
C VAL A 31 -6.97 -8.50 -4.70
N THR A 32 -6.98 -7.53 -3.79
CA THR A 32 -8.11 -7.29 -2.87
C THR A 32 -9.37 -6.87 -3.64
N LYS A 33 -9.22 -5.98 -4.61
CA LYS A 33 -10.32 -5.50 -5.45
C LYS A 33 -10.90 -6.59 -6.34
N VAL A 34 -10.03 -7.42 -6.93
CA VAL A 34 -10.46 -8.57 -7.76
C VAL A 34 -11.12 -9.65 -6.90
N ALA A 35 -10.57 -9.97 -5.74
CA ALA A 35 -11.15 -10.97 -4.83
C ALA A 35 -12.57 -10.58 -4.41
N LEU A 36 -12.81 -9.32 -4.05
CA LEU A 36 -14.14 -8.84 -3.69
C LEU A 36 -15.13 -8.93 -4.86
N CYS A 37 -14.67 -8.64 -6.09
CA CYS A 37 -15.50 -8.71 -7.29
C CYS A 37 -15.90 -10.15 -7.63
N VAL A 38 -14.96 -11.10 -7.56
CA VAL A 38 -15.21 -12.53 -7.83
C VAL A 38 -16.16 -13.14 -6.80
N VAL A 39 -15.98 -12.82 -5.52
CA VAL A 39 -16.87 -13.28 -4.45
C VAL A 39 -18.29 -12.75 -4.67
N SER A 40 -18.44 -11.47 -4.97
CA SER A 40 -19.75 -10.85 -5.25
C SER A 40 -20.43 -11.46 -6.48
N ALA A 41 -19.71 -11.63 -7.58
CA ALA A 41 -20.23 -12.24 -8.81
C ALA A 41 -20.69 -13.69 -8.58
N THR A 42 -19.92 -14.46 -7.79
CA THR A 42 -20.27 -15.83 -7.43
C THR A 42 -21.54 -15.88 -6.58
N ALA A 43 -21.63 -15.00 -5.56
CA ALA A 43 -22.81 -14.92 -4.70
C ALA A 43 -24.07 -14.52 -5.48
N ILE A 44 -23.97 -13.55 -6.40
CA ILE A 44 -25.07 -13.14 -7.30
C ILE A 44 -25.46 -14.33 -8.18
N LYS A 45 -24.51 -14.95 -8.89
CA LYS A 45 -24.80 -16.10 -9.75
C LYS A 45 -25.51 -17.22 -8.99
N LYS A 46 -25.07 -17.54 -7.77
CA LYS A 46 -25.74 -18.54 -6.92
C LYS A 46 -27.12 -18.07 -6.45
N ARG A 47 -27.27 -16.82 -6.02
CA ARG A 47 -28.55 -16.30 -5.53
C ARG A 47 -29.60 -16.20 -6.63
N PHE A 48 -29.23 -15.80 -7.84
CA PHE A 48 -30.18 -15.64 -8.94
C PHE A 48 -30.47 -16.96 -9.68
N ILE A 49 -29.52 -17.90 -9.79
CA ILE A 49 -29.74 -19.17 -10.48
C ILE A 49 -30.41 -20.23 -9.60
N TYR A 50 -30.20 -20.19 -8.27
CA TYR A 50 -30.77 -21.19 -7.35
C TYR A 50 -31.98 -20.69 -6.57
N ALA A 51 -32.33 -19.39 -6.65
CA ALA A 51 -33.55 -18.83 -6.07
C ALA A 51 -34.63 -18.49 -7.11
N GLN A 52 -34.41 -18.83 -8.38
CA GLN A 52 -35.44 -19.01 -9.41
C GLN A 52 -35.77 -20.49 -9.52
#